data_AF-A0A950AWK3-F1
#
_entry.id   AF-A0A950AWK3-F1
#
_cell.length_a   1.000
_cell.length_b   1.000
_cell.length_c   1.000
_cell.angle_alpha   90.00
_cell.angle_beta   90.00
_cell.angle_gamma   90.00
#
_symmetry.space_group_name_H-M   'P 1'
#
loop_
_entity.id
_entity.type
_entity.pdbx_description
1 polymer ?
#
loop_
_entity_poly.entity_id
_entity_poly.type
_entity_poly.pdbx_seq_one_letter_code
_entity_poly.pdbx_strand_id
1 'polypeptide(L)' 'MTANPTSSVAESASSTVDLDAQASRAADGELSARFQSDVIPLREPLYQHAMRMTRNHADAEDLLQETMVNAYAGFRTLQP' A
#
# COMPACT_ATOMS: atom_id res chain seq x y z
N MET A 1 -39.48 25.73 -36.09
CA MET A 1 -38.47 24.72 -36.47
C MET A 1 -37.14 25.44 -36.46
N THR A 2 -36.17 25.18 -35.60
CA THR A 2 -35.63 23.90 -35.16
C THR A 2 -35.10 23.98 -33.72
N ALA A 3 -35.10 22.82 -33.05
CA ALA A 3 -34.54 22.57 -31.72
C ALA A 3 -33.02 22.50 -31.75
N ASN A 4 -32.35 22.81 -30.61
CA ASN A 4 -31.59 21.80 -29.86
C ASN A 4 -31.07 22.34 -28.50
N PRO A 5 -31.46 21.76 -27.36
CA PRO A 5 -30.70 21.85 -26.11
C PRO A 5 -30.00 20.50 -25.87
N THR A 6 -28.79 20.32 -26.38
CA THR A 6 -27.97 19.13 -26.06
C THR A 6 -26.49 19.49 -25.96
N SER A 7 -26.11 20.11 -24.86
CA SER A 7 -24.71 20.18 -24.41
C SER A 7 -24.68 19.81 -22.93
N SER A 8 -24.98 18.54 -22.59
CA SER A 8 -24.93 18.07 -21.19
C SER A 8 -24.76 16.55 -21.01
N VAL A 9 -24.31 15.79 -22.03
CA VAL A 9 -24.26 14.31 -21.93
C VAL A 9 -22.84 13.72 -22.07
N ALA A 10 -21.80 14.55 -22.24
CA ALA A 10 -20.44 14.04 -22.45
C ALA A 10 -19.60 13.83 -21.17
N GLU A 11 -20.03 14.27 -19.98
CA GLU A 11 -19.19 14.22 -18.76
C GLU A 11 -19.40 12.99 -17.84
N SER A 12 -20.34 12.09 -18.12
CA SER A 12 -20.69 11.01 -17.16
C SER A 12 -19.76 9.80 -17.16
N ALA A 13 -18.85 9.64 -18.13
CA ALA A 13 -17.98 8.46 -18.22
C ALA A 13 -16.61 8.62 -17.52
N SER A 14 -16.18 9.86 -17.23
CA SER A 14 -14.89 10.12 -16.58
C SER A 14 -14.97 10.03 -15.06
N SER A 15 -16.12 10.37 -14.45
CA SER A 15 -16.22 10.48 -12.99
C SER A 15 -16.13 9.14 -12.23
N THR A 16 -16.40 8.00 -12.88
CA THR A 16 -16.36 6.69 -12.20
C THR A 16 -14.94 6.15 -12.02
N VAL A 17 -14.05 6.41 -12.98
CA VAL A 17 -12.64 5.98 -12.89
C VAL A 17 -11.85 6.76 -11.85
N ASP A 18 -12.15 8.06 -11.68
CA ASP A 18 -11.50 8.90 -10.66
C ASP A 18 -11.90 8.48 -9.23
N LEU A 19 -13.16 8.04 -9.03
CA LEU A 19 -13.65 7.58 -7.73
C LEU A 19 -13.01 6.25 -7.30
N ASP A 20 -12.83 5.31 -8.23
CA ASP A 20 -12.19 4.02 -7.96
C ASP A 20 -10.68 4.20 -7.66
N ALA A 21 -10.02 5.08 -8.41
CA ALA A 21 -8.63 5.47 -8.16
C ALA A 21 -8.46 6.16 -6.78
N GLN A 22 -9.42 6.98 -6.37
CA GLN A 22 -9.38 7.65 -5.07
C GLN A 22 -9.65 6.66 -3.91
N ALA A 23 -10.58 5.73 -4.08
CA ALA A 23 -10.89 4.71 -3.09
C ALA A 23 -9.71 3.75 -2.86
N SER A 24 -9.05 3.33 -3.94
CA SER A 24 -7.84 2.50 -3.85
C SER A 24 -6.68 3.23 -3.16
N ARG A 25 -6.46 4.52 -3.48
CA ARG A 25 -5.44 5.33 -2.82
C ARG A 25 -5.72 5.56 -1.32
N ALA A 26 -6.99 5.72 -0.95
CA ALA A 26 -7.41 5.81 0.44
C ALA A 26 -7.19 4.49 1.19
N ALA A 27 -7.52 3.35 0.55
CA ALA A 27 -7.28 2.02 1.10
C ALA A 27 -5.78 1.74 1.30
N ASP A 28 -4.93 2.18 0.38
CA ASP A 28 -3.46 2.08 0.51
C ASP A 28 -2.93 2.94 1.66
N GLY A 29 -3.51 4.12 1.87
CA GLY A 29 -3.17 4.99 3.00
C GLY A 29 -3.52 4.36 4.35
N GLU A 30 -4.72 3.79 4.47
CA GLU A 30 -5.18 3.07 5.66
C GLU A 30 -4.30 1.83 5.93
N LEU A 31 -3.97 1.09 4.88
CA LEU A 31 -3.06 -0.04 4.99
C LEU A 31 -1.68 0.39 5.48
N SER A 32 -1.14 1.48 4.94
CA SER A 32 0.15 2.02 5.36
C SER A 32 0.13 2.45 6.83
N ALA A 33 -0.96 3.05 7.30
CA ALA A 33 -1.10 3.46 8.69
C ALA A 33 -1.11 2.25 9.64
N ARG A 34 -1.85 1.19 9.28
CA ARG A 34 -1.86 -0.06 10.04
C ARG A 34 -0.49 -0.75 10.05
N PHE A 35 0.14 -0.87 8.88
CA PHE A 35 1.49 -1.43 8.79
C PHE A 35 2.49 -0.65 9.64
N GLN A 36 2.38 0.68 9.66
CA GLN A 36 3.23 1.52 10.50
C GLN A 36 3.00 1.29 11.99
N SER A 37 1.74 1.14 12.42
CA SER A 37 1.38 0.83 13.81
C SER A 37 1.89 -0.55 14.24
N ASP A 38 1.69 -1.56 13.39
CA ASP A 38 1.79 -2.96 13.82
C ASP A 38 3.17 -3.56 13.51
N VAL A 39 3.79 -3.16 12.39
CA VAL A 39 5.00 -3.81 11.88
C VAL A 39 6.26 -3.01 12.17
N ILE A 40 6.22 -1.68 12.11
CA ILE A 40 7.43 -0.86 12.37
C ILE A 40 8.05 -1.09 13.76
N PRO A 41 7.28 -1.28 14.85
CA PRO A 41 7.85 -1.62 16.14
C PRO A 41 8.62 -2.95 16.15
N LEU A 42 8.28 -3.88 15.24
CA LEU A 42 8.93 -5.18 15.10
C LEU A 42 10.24 -5.13 14.31
N ARG A 43 10.55 -4.00 13.64
CA ARG A 43 11.73 -3.86 12.78
C ARG A 43 13.04 -4.12 13.54
N GLU A 44 13.21 -3.54 14.73
CA GLU A 44 14.43 -3.70 15.52
C GLU A 44 14.61 -5.16 16.02
N PRO A 45 13.59 -5.82 16.60
CA PRO A 45 13.66 -7.26 16.89
C PRO A 45 13.99 -8.14 15.68
N LEU A 46 13.38 -7.86 14.51
CA LEU A 46 13.64 -8.61 13.28
C LEU A 46 15.09 -8.43 12.81
N TYR A 47 15.61 -7.21 12.90
CA TYR A 47 17.01 -6.91 12.60
C TYR A 47 17.96 -7.68 13.52
N GLN A 48 17.69 -7.71 14.83
CA GLN A 48 18.48 -8.51 15.78
C GLN A 48 18.41 -10.02 15.47
N HIS A 49 17.26 -10.51 15.02
CA HIS A 49 17.13 -11.89 14.58
C HIS A 49 17.92 -12.16 13.30
N ALA A 50 17.88 -11.25 12.31
CA ALA A 50 18.65 -11.34 11.08
C ALA A 50 20.16 -11.34 11.36
N MET A 51 20.63 -10.48 12.26
CA MET A 51 22.03 -10.43 12.71
C MET A 51 22.51 -11.76 13.29
N ARG A 52 21.66 -12.50 14.01
CA ARG A 52 22.00 -13.82 14.56
C ARG A 52 22.11 -14.89 13.48
N MET A 53 21.40 -14.75 12.37
CA MET A 53 21.40 -15.69 11.26
C MET A 53 22.58 -15.46 10.30
N THR A 54 22.83 -14.21 9.92
CA THR A 54 23.83 -13.86 8.91
C THR A 54 25.21 -13.65 9.51
N ARG A 55 25.29 -13.20 10.77
CA ARG A 55 26.52 -12.76 11.44
C ARG A 55 27.25 -11.62 10.71
N ASN A 56 26.55 -10.93 9.82
CA ASN A 56 27.05 -9.81 9.01
C ASN A 56 25.97 -8.72 8.96
N HIS A 57 26.40 -7.48 9.15
CA HIS A 57 25.54 -6.30 9.16
C HIS A 57 24.82 -6.09 7.82
N ALA A 58 25.57 -6.08 6.71
CA ALA A 58 25.00 -5.82 5.39
C ALA A 58 23.96 -6.89 5.01
N ASP A 59 24.31 -8.16 5.18
CA ASP A 59 23.39 -9.26 4.88
C ASP A 59 22.14 -9.24 5.78
N ALA A 60 22.26 -8.77 7.03
CA ALA A 60 21.11 -8.63 7.93
C ALA A 60 20.18 -7.48 7.52
N GLU A 61 20.73 -6.37 7.04
CA GLU A 61 19.96 -5.25 6.50
C GLU A 61 19.22 -5.66 5.22
N ASP A 62 19.89 -6.39 4.33
CA ASP A 62 19.28 -6.90 3.10
C ASP A 62 18.13 -7.86 3.40
N LEU A 63 18.34 -8.82 4.31
CA LEU A 63 17.30 -9.76 4.74
C LEU A 63 16.12 -9.05 5.41
N LEU A 64 16.39 -8.05 6.25
CA LEU A 64 15.34 -7.24 6.87
C LEU A 64 14.53 -6.47 5.83
N GLN A 65 15.20 -5.83 4.88
CA GLN A 65 14.53 -5.08 3.81
C GLN A 65 13.65 -5.99 2.96
N GLU A 66 14.16 -7.15 2.52
CA GLU A 66 13.38 -8.13 1.77
C GLU A 66 12.16 -8.60 2.56
N THR A 67 12.33 -8.88 3.85
CA THR A 67 11.24 -9.27 4.75
C THR A 67 10.19 -8.17 4.87
N MET A 68 10.58 -6.91 5.01
CA MET A 68 9.65 -5.79 5.12
C MET A 68 8.86 -5.56 3.82
N VAL A 69 9.50 -5.71 2.66
CA VAL A 69 8.82 -5.64 1.35
C VAL A 69 7.81 -6.78 1.21
N ASN A 70 8.22 -8.00 1.55
CA ASN A 70 7.34 -9.17 1.49
C ASN A 70 6.17 -9.05 2.47
N ALA A 71 6.43 -8.55 3.69
CA ALA A 71 5.41 -8.30 4.68
C ALA A 71 4.40 -7.27 4.17
N TYR A 72 4.85 -6.13 3.61
CA TYR A 72 3.96 -5.10 3.07
C TYR A 72 3.10 -5.62 1.90
N ALA A 73 3.69 -6.42 1.00
CA ALA A 73 2.95 -7.04 -0.10
C ALA A 73 1.87 -8.03 0.39
N GLY A 74 2.20 -8.83 1.41
CA GLY A 74 1.26 -9.77 2.05
C GLY A 74 0.22 -9.10 2.96
N PHE A 75 0.53 -7.93 3.51
CA PHE A 75 -0.28 -7.23 4.51
C PHE A 75 -1.68 -6.86 4.00
N ARG A 76 -1.83 -6.66 2.69
CA ARG A 76 -3.13 -6.47 2.03
C ARG A 76 -4.12 -7.61 2.25
N THR A 77 -3.61 -8.83 2.41
CA THR A 77 -4.41 -10.06 2.52
C THR A 77 -4.58 -10.53 3.96
N LEU A 78 -3.82 -9.97 4.90
CA LEU A 78 -3.97 -10.26 6.32
C LEU A 78 -5.29 -9.63 6.78
N GLN A 79 -6.28 -10.49 7.04
CA GLN A 79 -7.49 -10.08 7.73
C GLN A 79 -7.17 -9.76 9.19
N PRO A 80 -7.79 -8.73 9.79
CA PRO A 80 -7.73 -8.51 11.23
C PRO A 80 -8.35 -9.67 12.01
#